data_AF-A0AAU3J4W0-F1
#
_entry.id   AF-A0AAU3J4W0-F1
#
_cell.length_a   1.000
_cell.length_b   1.000
_cell.length_c   1.000
_cell.angle_alpha   90.00
_cell.angle_beta   90.00
_cell.angle_gamma   90.00
#
_symmetry.space_group_name_H-M   'P 1'
#
loop_
_entity.id
_entity.type
_entity.pdbx_description
1 polymer ?
#
loop_
_entity_poly.entity_id
_entity_poly.type
_entity_poly.pdbx_seq_one_letter_code
_entity_poly.pdbx_strand_id
1 'polypeptide(L)'
;MARNTQRQRHVLHLTSASALVTALVMAAGPVAALPATSARGAAGTGVLAPSGLPARTPPPSPPSPPDTPDSPGPSTPPGPSTPTSPKPPPSPPTPPSTETSQTSETPDTGTPSGASKAGAPAGAALKQQKDDVGNVMADLNEKKQDVPDGLVPSVEQLSTVLRAVNDARTPPQERDGALRTARQVASALEVISDPGTPQAARRQLTGLVRQLTSTLDLANSPGTSPEEGRVLTLLADRSASALPAFGASETPPTVAANLALTLRNLLPGSAEDVAANASVPARLRESVAAAVQAASDPRNGDDERKGLAQSAHETSSSWKDHGGSGASDDRRRLEKQLKEAAAAQGLPDEPLGKAAAACTNSLFDLVSDATLAKELRSLTPDTWNSEGVQDFWKSREEANDSLDVYAQLQNDKVDDTSLAIRRLIPRLSDAVSADELVSTVGPPALHCLQAALELDQDAGVSSGSWVSAAEQI
;
A
#
# COMPACT_ATOMS: atom_id res chain seq x y z
N MET A 1 36.10 27.57 -29.16
CA MET A 1 35.40 28.84 -29.44
C MET A 1 33.91 28.61 -29.24
N ALA A 2 33.38 29.20 -28.17
CA ALA A 2 32.01 29.04 -27.71
C ALA A 2 31.02 29.88 -28.51
N ARG A 3 29.78 29.39 -28.67
CA ARG A 3 28.60 30.26 -28.81
C ARG A 3 27.48 29.76 -27.89
N ASN A 4 27.42 30.45 -26.78
CA ASN A 4 26.39 30.49 -25.76
C ASN A 4 25.12 31.10 -26.39
N THR A 5 23.96 30.46 -26.25
CA THR A 5 22.66 31.09 -26.54
C THR A 5 21.75 30.96 -25.32
N GLN A 6 21.90 31.95 -24.45
CA GLN A 6 21.05 32.22 -23.31
C GLN A 6 19.74 32.83 -23.82
N ARG A 7 18.61 32.12 -23.68
CA ARG A 7 17.27 32.72 -23.84
C ARG A 7 16.66 32.93 -22.45
N GLN A 8 16.71 34.18 -22.00
CA GLN A 8 15.91 34.70 -20.90
C GLN A 8 14.42 34.49 -21.22
N ARG A 9 13.68 33.87 -20.29
CA ARG A 9 12.21 33.95 -20.25
C ARG A 9 11.83 34.88 -19.12
N HIS A 10 11.03 35.88 -19.47
CA HIS A 10 10.49 36.90 -18.57
C HIS A 10 9.44 36.29 -17.64
N VAL A 11 9.60 36.58 -16.34
CA VAL A 11 8.57 36.44 -15.31
C VAL A 11 7.57 37.57 -15.49
N LEU A 12 6.31 37.26 -15.77
CA LEU A 12 5.19 38.19 -15.64
C LEU A 12 4.34 37.77 -14.45
N HIS A 13 4.42 38.59 -13.40
CA HIS A 13 3.48 38.60 -12.29
C HIS A 13 2.11 39.08 -12.77
N LEU A 14 1.06 38.32 -12.47
CA LEU A 14 -0.32 38.77 -12.59
C LEU A 14 -1.06 38.46 -11.28
N THR A 15 -1.23 39.52 -10.50
CA THR A 15 -2.05 39.58 -9.29
C THR A 15 -3.52 39.78 -9.63
N SER A 16 -4.36 38.85 -9.15
CA SER A 16 -5.68 39.02 -8.52
C SER A 16 -6.69 40.05 -9.04
N ALA A 17 -7.90 39.58 -9.35
CA ALA A 17 -9.15 40.21 -8.94
C ALA A 17 -10.31 39.20 -8.88
N SER A 18 -11.15 39.37 -7.86
CA SER A 18 -12.13 38.43 -7.32
C SER A 18 -13.52 38.43 -7.98
N ALA A 19 -14.31 37.45 -7.53
CA ALA A 19 -15.75 37.47 -7.27
C ALA A 19 -16.72 37.11 -8.42
N LEU A 20 -17.36 35.95 -8.28
CA LEU A 20 -18.81 35.83 -8.45
C LEU A 20 -19.36 34.68 -7.58
N VAL A 21 -20.20 35.09 -6.63
CA VAL A 21 -21.04 34.26 -5.76
C VAL A 21 -22.20 33.73 -6.59
N THR A 22 -22.46 32.43 -6.55
CA THR A 22 -23.80 31.90 -6.88
C THR A 22 -24.21 30.89 -5.82
N ALA A 23 -25.16 31.31 -4.99
CA ALA A 23 -25.91 30.44 -4.10
C ALA A 23 -26.94 29.66 -4.92
N LEU A 24 -27.04 28.35 -4.73
CA LEU A 24 -28.24 27.60 -5.11
C LEU A 24 -28.81 26.86 -3.91
N VAL A 25 -30.12 27.00 -3.81
CA VAL A 25 -31.00 26.76 -2.67
C VAL A 25 -31.36 25.29 -2.53
N MET A 26 -31.54 24.87 -1.27
CA MET A 26 -32.04 23.58 -0.82
C MET A 26 -33.39 23.20 -1.44
N ALA A 27 -33.57 21.90 -1.69
CA ALA A 27 -34.88 21.26 -1.66
C ALA A 27 -34.80 20.04 -0.71
N ALA A 28 -35.21 20.25 0.54
CA ALA A 28 -35.52 19.19 1.49
C ALA A 28 -36.98 18.78 1.30
N GLY A 29 -37.23 17.47 1.24
CA GLY A 29 -38.57 16.88 1.26
C GLY A 29 -38.58 15.64 2.17
N PRO A 30 -39.69 15.37 2.90
CA PRO A 30 -39.65 14.68 4.19
C PRO A 30 -40.10 13.21 4.10
N VAL A 31 -39.59 12.33 4.96
CA VAL A 31 -40.28 11.07 5.30
C VAL A 31 -40.12 10.72 6.79
N ALA A 32 -41.25 10.83 7.49
CA ALA A 32 -41.78 10.08 8.63
C ALA A 32 -40.86 9.61 9.77
N ALA A 33 -41.02 10.27 10.93
CA ALA A 33 -40.72 9.72 12.24
C ALA A 33 -41.97 9.03 12.82
N LEU A 34 -41.83 7.80 13.30
CA LEU A 34 -42.80 7.11 14.16
C LEU A 34 -42.47 7.38 15.64
N PRO A 35 -43.48 7.45 16.53
CA PRO A 35 -43.27 7.73 17.94
C PRO A 35 -42.96 6.45 18.73
N ALA A 36 -41.88 6.46 19.51
CA ALA A 36 -41.71 5.53 20.61
C ALA A 36 -41.81 6.29 21.94
N THR A 37 -42.82 5.88 22.68
CA THR A 37 -43.32 6.40 23.96
C THR A 37 -42.26 6.45 25.05
N SER A 38 -42.19 7.60 25.73
CA SER A 38 -41.58 7.71 27.06
C SER A 38 -42.40 6.94 28.09
N ALA A 39 -41.77 6.00 28.80
CA ALA A 39 -42.26 5.52 30.08
C ALA A 39 -41.45 6.17 31.21
N ARG A 40 -42.19 6.87 32.06
CA ARG A 40 -41.78 7.64 33.22
C ARG A 40 -42.04 6.76 34.45
N GLY A 41 -41.04 6.57 35.30
CA GLY A 41 -41.18 6.02 36.66
C GLY A 41 -39.96 6.41 37.47
N ALA A 42 -40.03 7.50 38.24
CA ALA A 42 -40.31 7.50 39.67
C ALA A 42 -39.15 6.87 40.47
N ALA A 43 -38.22 7.70 40.97
CA ALA A 43 -38.26 8.30 42.31
C ALA A 43 -38.02 7.28 43.43
N GLY A 44 -36.83 7.34 44.02
CA GLY A 44 -36.44 6.57 45.20
C GLY A 44 -35.19 7.17 45.83
N THR A 45 -35.39 8.18 46.67
CA THR A 45 -34.41 8.74 47.61
C THR A 45 -33.98 7.68 48.63
N GLY A 46 -32.68 7.50 48.83
CA GLY A 46 -32.11 6.67 49.90
C GLY A 46 -30.71 7.16 50.28
N VAL A 47 -30.60 7.61 51.52
CA VAL A 47 -29.50 8.34 52.14
C VAL A 47 -28.56 7.37 52.90
N LEU A 48 -27.24 7.61 52.79
CA LEU A 48 -26.11 7.28 53.69
C LEU A 48 -25.91 5.85 54.23
N ALA A 49 -24.74 5.24 53.93
CA ALA A 49 -23.66 5.01 54.91
C ALA A 49 -22.41 4.38 54.23
N PRO A 50 -21.17 4.68 54.70
CA PRO A 50 -19.93 4.20 54.12
C PRO A 50 -19.45 2.92 54.82
N SER A 51 -18.98 1.91 54.08
CA SER A 51 -18.26 0.77 54.65
C SER A 51 -17.42 0.08 53.59
N GLY A 52 -16.15 -0.18 53.93
CA GLY A 52 -15.36 -1.23 53.28
C GLY A 52 -14.21 -0.73 52.40
N LEU A 53 -13.12 -0.29 53.03
CA LEU A 53 -11.78 -0.33 52.42
C LEU A 53 -11.45 -1.79 52.05
N PRO A 54 -11.10 -2.13 50.80
CA PRO A 54 -10.48 -3.41 50.52
C PRO A 54 -9.05 -3.42 51.05
N ALA A 55 -8.71 -4.51 51.73
CA ALA A 55 -7.45 -4.77 52.38
C ALA A 55 -6.26 -4.62 51.42
N ARG A 56 -5.24 -3.88 51.87
CA ARG A 56 -3.91 -3.82 51.27
C ARG A 56 -3.31 -5.23 51.28
N THR A 57 -3.12 -5.81 50.11
CA THR A 57 -2.20 -6.94 49.91
C THR A 57 -0.76 -6.48 50.20
N PRO A 58 0.04 -7.25 50.95
CA PRO A 58 1.45 -6.93 51.14
C PRO A 58 2.21 -7.01 49.80
N PRO A 59 3.22 -6.16 49.57
CA PRO A 59 4.01 -6.19 48.34
C PRO A 59 4.79 -7.52 48.24
N PRO A 60 4.99 -8.06 47.02
CA PRO A 60 5.83 -9.22 46.82
C PRO A 60 7.28 -8.93 47.23
N SER A 61 7.94 -9.91 47.84
CA SER A 61 9.36 -9.85 48.19
C SER A 61 10.22 -9.60 46.93
N PRO A 62 11.29 -8.79 47.05
CA PRO A 62 12.19 -8.55 45.93
C PRO A 62 12.88 -9.87 45.50
N PRO A 63 13.11 -10.09 44.19
CA PRO A 63 13.86 -11.24 43.72
C PRO A 63 15.30 -11.18 44.22
N SER A 64 15.84 -12.34 44.58
CA SER A 64 17.26 -12.50 44.94
C SER A 64 18.17 -12.01 43.81
N PRO A 65 19.32 -11.38 44.13
CA PRO A 65 20.28 -10.97 43.12
C PRO A 65 20.83 -12.18 42.35
N PRO A 66 21.08 -12.07 41.04
CA PRO A 66 21.69 -13.14 40.26
C PRO A 66 23.12 -13.40 40.71
N ASP A 67 23.48 -14.68 40.81
CA ASP A 67 24.84 -15.13 41.04
C ASP A 67 25.77 -14.61 39.92
N THR A 68 26.96 -14.22 40.36
CA THR A 68 27.98 -13.59 39.53
C THR A 68 28.53 -14.59 38.50
N PRO A 69 28.81 -14.18 37.25
CA PRO A 69 29.33 -15.09 36.24
C PRO A 69 30.78 -15.49 36.55
N ASP A 70 31.06 -16.79 36.51
CA ASP A 70 32.42 -17.31 36.44
C ASP A 70 33.13 -16.78 35.18
N SER A 71 34.31 -16.20 35.40
CA SER A 71 35.20 -15.69 34.34
C SER A 71 35.65 -16.81 33.40
N PRO A 72 35.64 -16.60 32.06
CA PRO A 72 36.25 -17.54 31.13
C PRO A 72 37.78 -17.42 31.17
N GLY A 73 38.45 -18.56 31.30
CA GLY A 73 39.90 -18.69 31.23
C GLY A 73 40.47 -18.38 29.82
N PRO A 74 41.78 -18.10 29.73
CA PRO A 74 42.42 -17.63 28.50
C PRO A 74 42.54 -18.75 27.47
N SER A 75 41.87 -18.59 26.33
CA SER A 75 42.06 -19.45 25.15
C SER A 75 43.19 -18.91 24.28
N THR A 76 44.16 -19.79 24.03
CA THR A 76 45.36 -19.60 23.22
C THR A 76 45.01 -19.48 21.73
N PRO A 77 45.69 -18.62 20.94
CA PRO A 77 45.38 -18.45 19.52
C PRO A 77 45.99 -19.58 18.66
N PRO A 78 45.27 -20.15 17.69
CA PRO A 78 45.86 -20.94 16.62
C PRO A 78 46.50 -20.04 15.56
N GLY A 79 47.68 -20.45 15.10
CA GLY A 79 48.52 -19.75 14.13
C GLY A 79 47.99 -19.72 12.68
N PRO A 80 48.73 -19.04 11.79
CA PRO A 80 48.28 -18.70 10.43
C PRO A 80 48.32 -19.93 9.52
N SER A 81 47.20 -20.19 8.85
CA SER A 81 47.13 -21.12 7.72
C SER A 81 47.41 -20.39 6.41
N THR A 82 48.27 -21.02 5.61
CA THR A 82 48.75 -20.60 4.29
C THR A 82 47.65 -20.48 3.23
N PRO A 83 47.84 -19.62 2.21
CA PRO A 83 46.86 -19.38 1.16
C PRO A 83 46.87 -20.52 0.12
N THR A 84 45.70 -21.09 -0.15
CA THR A 84 45.50 -22.02 -1.27
C THR A 84 45.20 -21.22 -2.54
N SER A 85 45.86 -21.60 -3.64
CA SER A 85 45.84 -20.92 -4.93
C SER A 85 44.45 -20.85 -5.59
N PRO A 86 44.20 -19.85 -6.47
CA PRO A 86 42.91 -19.65 -7.12
C PRO A 86 42.64 -20.68 -8.23
N LYS A 87 41.38 -21.12 -8.27
CA LYS A 87 40.78 -21.90 -9.36
C LYS A 87 40.56 -21.01 -10.59
N PRO A 88 40.91 -21.44 -11.81
CA PRO A 88 40.72 -20.64 -13.03
C PRO A 88 39.23 -20.51 -13.41
N PRO A 89 38.82 -19.38 -14.01
CA PRO A 89 37.44 -19.12 -14.40
C PRO A 89 37.02 -19.92 -15.64
N PRO A 90 35.72 -20.27 -15.78
CA PRO A 90 35.21 -20.90 -16.99
C PRO A 90 35.19 -19.94 -18.18
N SER A 91 35.50 -20.47 -19.36
CA SER A 91 35.57 -19.75 -20.63
C SER A 91 34.19 -19.25 -21.11
N PRO A 92 34.11 -18.09 -21.78
CA PRO A 92 32.87 -17.55 -22.32
C PRO A 92 32.42 -18.30 -23.59
N PRO A 93 31.10 -18.33 -23.88
CA PRO A 93 30.56 -18.96 -25.08
C PRO A 93 30.87 -18.14 -26.35
N THR A 94 31.23 -18.86 -27.41
CA THR A 94 31.49 -18.36 -28.77
C THR A 94 30.20 -17.89 -29.46
N PRO A 95 30.18 -16.72 -30.12
CA PRO A 95 29.02 -16.27 -30.89
C PRO A 95 28.95 -16.96 -32.27
N PRO A 96 27.76 -17.28 -32.80
CA PRO A 96 27.63 -17.67 -34.20
C PRO A 96 27.69 -16.44 -35.12
N SER A 97 28.42 -16.63 -36.22
CA SER A 97 28.73 -15.65 -37.25
C SER A 97 27.53 -15.18 -38.07
N THR A 98 27.59 -13.90 -38.40
CA THR A 98 26.87 -13.20 -39.47
C THR A 98 27.21 -13.81 -40.83
N GLU A 99 26.19 -14.22 -41.59
CA GLU A 99 26.26 -14.34 -43.06
C GLU A 99 25.29 -13.34 -43.68
N THR A 100 25.85 -12.44 -44.48
CA THR A 100 25.14 -11.48 -45.32
C THR A 100 25.12 -12.01 -46.74
N SER A 101 23.96 -12.12 -47.38
CA SER A 101 23.82 -12.08 -48.85
C SER A 101 22.43 -11.60 -49.28
N GLN A 102 22.43 -10.31 -49.61
CA GLN A 102 21.74 -9.56 -50.66
C GLN A 102 20.78 -10.24 -51.68
N THR A 103 19.58 -9.62 -51.78
CA THR A 103 18.87 -9.07 -52.97
C THR A 103 18.11 -9.98 -53.97
N SER A 104 16.78 -9.82 -54.08
CA SER A 104 16.07 -9.20 -55.23
C SER A 104 14.54 -9.46 -55.26
N GLU A 105 13.78 -8.36 -55.25
CA GLU A 105 12.50 -7.95 -55.89
C GLU A 105 11.45 -8.95 -56.51
N THR A 106 10.22 -8.88 -55.94
CA THR A 106 8.84 -8.65 -56.50
C THR A 106 8.22 -9.50 -57.65
N PRO A 107 6.88 -9.50 -57.92
CA PRO A 107 5.63 -9.46 -57.11
C PRO A 107 4.68 -10.68 -57.38
N ASP A 108 3.69 -10.98 -56.52
CA ASP A 108 2.25 -10.94 -56.86
C ASP A 108 1.28 -11.46 -55.76
N THR A 109 0.19 -10.69 -55.62
CA THR A 109 -1.21 -10.96 -55.22
C THR A 109 -1.66 -12.21 -54.41
N GLY A 110 -2.42 -11.96 -53.32
CA GLY A 110 -3.52 -12.85 -52.86
C GLY A 110 -3.67 -13.09 -51.34
N THR A 111 -4.52 -12.29 -50.67
CA THR A 111 -5.11 -12.53 -49.31
C THR A 111 -5.94 -13.85 -49.31
N PRO A 112 -6.34 -14.50 -48.17
CA PRO A 112 -6.46 -13.97 -46.81
C PRO A 112 -6.12 -14.92 -45.63
N SER A 113 -6.24 -14.37 -44.41
CA SER A 113 -6.46 -15.10 -43.15
C SER A 113 -5.22 -15.75 -42.50
N GLY A 114 -4.53 -14.95 -41.69
CA GLY A 114 -3.46 -15.40 -40.80
C GLY A 114 -3.77 -15.01 -39.36
N ALA A 115 -4.40 -15.96 -38.66
CA ALA A 115 -4.53 -16.10 -37.21
C ALA A 115 -4.01 -14.95 -36.32
N SER A 116 -4.95 -14.35 -35.59
CA SER A 116 -4.67 -13.75 -34.28
C SER A 116 -3.81 -14.70 -33.45
N LYS A 117 -2.56 -14.32 -33.25
CA LYS A 117 -1.75 -14.78 -32.13
C LYS A 117 -1.60 -13.62 -31.15
N ALA A 118 -2.74 -13.17 -30.63
CA ALA A 118 -2.86 -12.20 -29.54
C ALA A 118 -3.83 -12.82 -28.54
N GLY A 119 -3.30 -13.30 -27.42
CA GLY A 119 -4.04 -14.04 -26.40
C GLY A 119 -3.13 -14.71 -25.36
N ALA A 120 -1.88 -14.26 -25.25
CA ALA A 120 -0.84 -14.88 -24.42
C ALA A 120 -0.44 -14.07 -23.16
N PRO A 121 -0.51 -12.72 -23.10
CA PRO A 121 -0.06 -11.96 -21.92
C PRO A 121 -1.05 -12.00 -20.73
N ALA A 122 -2.33 -11.67 -20.95
CA ALA A 122 -3.36 -11.66 -19.90
C ALA A 122 -3.51 -13.02 -19.19
N GLY A 123 -3.52 -14.12 -19.95
CA GLY A 123 -3.57 -15.47 -19.41
C GLY A 123 -2.33 -15.83 -18.58
N ALA A 124 -1.15 -15.33 -18.97
CA ALA A 124 0.09 -15.53 -18.23
C ALA A 124 0.12 -14.71 -16.92
N ALA A 125 -0.41 -13.49 -16.92
CA ALA A 125 -0.48 -12.66 -15.71
C ALA A 125 -1.41 -13.25 -14.64
N LEU A 126 -2.61 -13.68 -15.04
CA LEU A 126 -3.54 -14.37 -14.15
C LEU A 126 -2.95 -15.69 -13.64
N LYS A 127 -2.27 -16.45 -14.51
CA LYS A 127 -1.57 -17.67 -14.11
C LYS A 127 -0.47 -17.38 -13.08
N GLN A 128 0.35 -16.35 -13.29
CA GLN A 128 1.39 -15.97 -12.34
C GLN A 128 0.81 -15.61 -10.96
N GLN A 129 -0.29 -14.86 -10.90
CA GLN A 129 -0.94 -14.56 -9.62
C GLN A 129 -1.44 -15.83 -8.93
N LYS A 130 -2.01 -16.78 -9.67
CA LYS A 130 -2.45 -18.07 -9.10
C LYS A 130 -1.28 -18.91 -8.58
N ASP A 131 -0.18 -18.93 -9.32
CA ASP A 131 1.05 -19.62 -8.91
C ASP A 131 1.64 -18.98 -7.65
N ASP A 132 1.67 -17.64 -7.58
CA ASP A 132 2.11 -16.88 -6.41
C ASP A 132 1.25 -17.16 -5.17
N VAL A 133 -0.08 -17.22 -5.32
CA VAL A 133 -0.99 -17.60 -4.24
C VAL A 133 -0.71 -19.01 -3.75
N GLY A 134 -0.46 -19.95 -4.68
CA GLY A 134 -0.04 -21.32 -4.35
C GLY A 134 1.24 -21.37 -3.52
N ASN A 135 2.26 -20.60 -3.94
CA ASN A 135 3.54 -20.53 -3.23
C ASN A 135 3.40 -19.94 -1.83
N VAL A 136 2.63 -18.85 -1.67
CA VAL A 136 2.43 -18.22 -0.36
C VAL A 136 1.60 -19.10 0.57
N MET A 137 0.57 -19.81 0.05
CA MET A 137 -0.16 -20.80 0.86
C MET A 137 0.75 -21.94 1.33
N ALA A 138 1.69 -22.40 0.50
CA ALA A 138 2.65 -23.43 0.88
C ALA A 138 3.57 -22.93 2.02
N ASP A 139 4.13 -21.72 1.88
CA ASP A 139 5.00 -21.11 2.89
C ASP A 139 4.25 -20.88 4.22
N LEU A 140 3.01 -20.36 4.18
CA LEU A 140 2.18 -20.23 5.38
C LEU A 140 1.93 -21.57 6.07
N ASN A 141 1.67 -22.64 5.30
CA ASN A 141 1.43 -23.97 5.86
C ASN A 141 2.70 -24.61 6.44
N GLU A 142 3.87 -24.30 5.89
CA GLU A 142 5.16 -24.68 6.48
C GLU A 142 5.34 -23.96 7.82
N LYS A 143 5.25 -22.63 7.84
CA LYS A 143 5.43 -21.82 9.06
C LYS A 143 4.41 -22.13 10.15
N LYS A 144 3.20 -22.59 9.79
CA LYS A 144 2.16 -23.01 10.75
C LYS A 144 2.66 -24.02 11.79
N GLN A 145 3.69 -24.81 11.48
CA GLN A 145 4.23 -25.83 12.38
C GLN A 145 5.04 -25.25 13.54
N ASP A 146 5.62 -24.06 13.34
CA ASP A 146 6.55 -23.44 14.27
C ASP A 146 5.94 -22.25 15.04
N VAL A 147 4.75 -21.79 14.64
CA VAL A 147 4.08 -20.66 15.29
C VAL A 147 3.42 -21.08 16.62
N PRO A 148 3.29 -20.15 17.59
CA PRO A 148 2.53 -20.39 18.81
C PRO A 148 1.09 -20.86 18.51
N ASP A 149 0.55 -21.80 19.31
CA ASP A 149 -0.80 -22.38 19.13
C ASP A 149 -1.90 -21.34 18.90
N GLY A 150 -1.77 -20.18 19.56
CA GLY A 150 -2.71 -19.08 19.42
C GLY A 150 -2.76 -18.41 18.03
N LEU A 151 -1.79 -18.65 17.15
CA LEU A 151 -1.76 -18.09 15.78
C LEU A 151 -2.20 -19.09 14.72
N VAL A 152 -2.24 -20.39 15.04
CA VAL A 152 -2.67 -21.45 14.12
C VAL A 152 -4.02 -21.13 13.45
N PRO A 153 -5.07 -20.66 14.18
CA PRO A 153 -6.34 -20.30 13.54
C PRO A 153 -6.22 -19.14 12.55
N SER A 154 -5.37 -18.15 12.83
CA SER A 154 -5.15 -17.01 11.93
C SER A 154 -4.42 -17.43 10.66
N VAL A 155 -3.46 -18.34 10.75
CA VAL A 155 -2.78 -18.87 9.55
C VAL A 155 -3.76 -19.67 8.68
N GLU A 156 -4.66 -20.45 9.29
CA GLU A 156 -5.71 -21.17 8.57
C GLU A 156 -6.75 -20.25 7.93
N GLN A 157 -7.16 -19.19 8.64
CA GLN A 157 -8.07 -18.17 8.14
C GLN A 157 -7.43 -17.40 6.96
N LEU A 158 -6.17 -16.99 7.08
CA LEU A 158 -5.43 -16.36 5.98
C LEU A 158 -5.32 -17.29 4.76
N SER A 159 -5.08 -18.58 4.97
CA SER A 159 -5.08 -19.58 3.88
C SER A 159 -6.47 -19.74 3.24
N THR A 160 -7.53 -19.54 4.00
CA THR A 160 -8.92 -19.55 3.50
C THR A 160 -9.20 -18.30 2.66
N VAL A 161 -8.80 -17.12 3.15
CA VAL A 161 -8.86 -15.87 2.39
C VAL A 161 -8.08 -15.99 1.09
N LEU A 162 -6.84 -16.48 1.12
CA LEU A 162 -6.02 -16.67 -0.08
C LEU A 162 -6.69 -17.58 -1.12
N ARG A 163 -7.40 -18.62 -0.67
CA ARG A 163 -8.17 -19.49 -1.56
C ARG A 163 -9.40 -18.80 -2.14
N ALA A 164 -10.09 -17.99 -1.34
CA ALA A 164 -11.24 -17.21 -1.79
C ALA A 164 -10.84 -16.17 -2.82
N VAL A 165 -9.78 -15.38 -2.54
CA VAL A 165 -9.28 -14.39 -3.48
C VAL A 165 -8.72 -15.05 -4.74
N ASN A 166 -8.26 -16.31 -4.71
CA ASN A 166 -7.78 -17.00 -5.91
C ASN A 166 -8.85 -17.23 -7.01
N ASP A 167 -10.13 -16.97 -6.72
CA ASP A 167 -11.18 -16.91 -7.74
C ASP A 167 -10.82 -15.85 -8.80
N ALA A 168 -11.00 -16.21 -10.08
CA ALA A 168 -10.77 -15.28 -11.17
C ALA A 168 -11.73 -14.09 -11.13
N ARG A 169 -12.87 -14.20 -10.45
CA ARG A 169 -13.86 -13.13 -10.26
C ARG A 169 -13.47 -12.12 -9.19
N THR A 170 -12.47 -12.43 -8.36
CA THR A 170 -11.94 -11.48 -7.38
C THR A 170 -11.11 -10.44 -8.10
N PRO A 171 -11.29 -9.14 -7.79
CA PRO A 171 -10.50 -8.07 -8.38
C PRO A 171 -8.98 -8.32 -8.29
N PRO A 172 -8.20 -8.13 -9.37
CA PRO A 172 -6.74 -8.31 -9.35
C PRO A 172 -6.02 -7.58 -8.21
N GLN A 173 -6.51 -6.40 -7.83
CA GLN A 173 -5.96 -5.54 -6.77
C GLN A 173 -6.24 -6.13 -5.39
N GLU A 174 -7.44 -6.67 -5.18
CA GLU A 174 -7.77 -7.39 -3.94
C GLU A 174 -6.93 -8.67 -3.81
N ARG A 175 -6.76 -9.40 -4.93
CA ARG A 175 -5.86 -10.57 -4.99
C ARG A 175 -4.43 -10.20 -4.64
N ASP A 176 -3.89 -9.15 -5.27
CA ASP A 176 -2.52 -8.71 -5.04
C ASP A 176 -2.33 -8.13 -3.62
N GLY A 177 -3.29 -7.35 -3.12
CA GLY A 177 -3.25 -6.81 -1.75
C GLY A 177 -3.30 -7.91 -0.70
N ALA A 178 -4.17 -8.91 -0.88
CA ALA A 178 -4.20 -10.09 -0.01
C ALA A 178 -2.90 -10.91 -0.09
N LEU A 179 -2.34 -11.08 -1.29
CA LEU A 179 -1.07 -11.77 -1.51
C LEU A 179 0.11 -11.05 -0.85
N ARG A 180 0.22 -9.73 -1.03
CA ARG A 180 1.26 -8.90 -0.40
C ARG A 180 1.13 -8.91 1.13
N THR A 181 -0.09 -8.76 1.64
CA THR A 181 -0.38 -8.88 3.07
C THR A 181 0.06 -10.25 3.61
N ALA A 182 -0.28 -11.33 2.91
CA ALA A 182 0.07 -12.67 3.31
C ALA A 182 1.58 -12.92 3.35
N ARG A 183 2.34 -12.37 2.39
CA ARG A 183 3.81 -12.41 2.40
C ARG A 183 4.39 -11.69 3.63
N GLN A 184 3.89 -10.49 3.93
CA GLN A 184 4.34 -9.75 5.11
C GLN A 184 3.97 -10.46 6.42
N VAL A 185 2.80 -11.09 6.49
CA VAL A 185 2.42 -11.94 7.62
C VAL A 185 3.36 -13.13 7.72
N ALA A 186 3.66 -13.83 6.62
CA ALA A 186 4.58 -14.96 6.62
C ALA A 186 5.96 -14.58 7.16
N SER A 187 6.54 -13.45 6.72
CA SER A 187 7.80 -12.93 7.27
C SER A 187 7.68 -12.58 8.76
N ALA A 188 6.55 -12.02 9.21
CA ALA A 188 6.33 -11.75 10.63
C ALA A 188 6.21 -13.02 11.47
N LEU A 189 5.67 -14.11 10.93
CA LEU A 189 5.62 -15.41 11.61
C LEU A 189 7.02 -15.98 11.87
N GLU A 190 7.99 -15.75 10.98
CA GLU A 190 9.40 -16.12 11.22
C GLU A 190 9.95 -15.38 12.44
N VAL A 191 9.76 -14.05 12.49
CA VAL A 191 10.18 -13.22 13.62
C VAL A 191 9.50 -13.66 14.92
N ILE A 192 8.22 -14.00 14.87
CA ILE A 192 7.48 -14.49 16.05
C ILE A 192 8.04 -15.82 16.54
N SER A 193 8.45 -16.71 15.63
CA SER A 193 8.90 -18.06 15.97
C SER A 193 10.36 -18.09 16.44
N ASP A 194 11.14 -17.05 16.12
CA ASP A 194 12.52 -16.91 16.58
C ASP A 194 12.59 -16.80 18.14
N PRO A 195 13.30 -17.73 18.83
CA PRO A 195 13.49 -17.66 20.27
C PRO A 195 14.25 -16.40 20.73
N GLY A 196 15.07 -15.80 19.86
CA GLY A 196 15.79 -14.54 20.10
C GLY A 196 14.91 -13.30 20.09
N THR A 197 13.70 -13.37 19.51
CA THR A 197 12.78 -12.22 19.48
C THR A 197 12.27 -11.89 20.88
N PRO A 198 12.41 -10.63 21.35
CA PRO A 198 11.92 -10.20 22.65
C PRO A 198 10.43 -10.50 22.84
N GLN A 199 10.04 -10.97 24.03
CA GLN A 199 8.66 -11.40 24.31
C GLN A 199 7.63 -10.30 24.05
N ALA A 200 7.97 -9.03 24.31
CA ALA A 200 7.10 -7.89 24.02
C ALA A 200 6.82 -7.74 22.52
N ALA A 201 7.86 -7.79 21.67
CA ALA A 201 7.73 -7.74 20.22
C ALA A 201 6.91 -8.93 19.70
N ARG A 202 7.19 -10.14 20.20
CA ARG A 202 6.47 -11.37 19.87
C ARG A 202 4.96 -11.25 20.15
N ARG A 203 4.58 -10.75 21.32
CA ARG A 203 3.16 -10.52 21.71
C ARG A 203 2.50 -9.47 20.83
N GLN A 204 3.22 -8.38 20.52
CA GLN A 204 2.70 -7.29 19.70
C GLN A 204 2.44 -7.76 18.25
N LEU A 205 3.44 -8.41 17.63
CA LEU A 205 3.31 -9.01 16.30
C LEU A 205 2.18 -10.04 16.25
N THR A 206 2.07 -10.91 17.27
CA THR A 206 0.96 -11.88 17.38
C THR A 206 -0.41 -11.20 17.34
N GLY A 207 -0.58 -10.09 18.06
CA GLY A 207 -1.83 -9.33 18.06
C GLY A 207 -2.13 -8.71 16.69
N LEU A 208 -1.12 -8.12 16.04
CA LEU A 208 -1.27 -7.46 14.74
C LEU A 208 -1.56 -8.45 13.62
N VAL A 209 -0.90 -9.61 13.60
CA VAL A 209 -1.17 -10.69 12.62
C VAL A 209 -2.63 -11.15 12.71
N ARG A 210 -3.16 -11.32 13.92
CA ARG A 210 -4.58 -11.66 14.11
C ARG A 210 -5.51 -10.59 13.57
N GLN A 211 -5.21 -9.32 13.84
CA GLN A 211 -6.02 -8.19 13.35
C GLN A 211 -5.99 -8.12 11.82
N LEU A 212 -4.81 -8.18 11.20
CA LEU A 212 -4.66 -8.17 9.74
C LEU A 212 -5.43 -9.31 9.07
N THR A 213 -5.32 -10.52 9.64
CA THR A 213 -6.06 -11.68 9.13
C THR A 213 -7.56 -11.47 9.24
N SER A 214 -8.04 -10.94 10.37
CA SER A 214 -9.46 -10.66 10.59
C SER A 214 -9.98 -9.58 9.65
N THR A 215 -9.20 -8.52 9.42
CA THR A 215 -9.54 -7.45 8.47
C THR A 215 -9.64 -7.99 7.04
N LEU A 216 -8.71 -8.84 6.62
CA LEU A 216 -8.78 -9.48 5.29
C LEU A 216 -9.96 -10.44 5.14
N ASP A 217 -10.32 -11.16 6.20
CA ASP A 217 -11.50 -12.03 6.21
C ASP A 217 -12.80 -11.21 6.10
N LEU A 218 -12.86 -10.07 6.79
CA LEU A 218 -13.95 -9.11 6.65
C LEU A 218 -14.03 -8.52 5.24
N ALA A 219 -12.88 -8.19 4.63
CA ALA A 219 -12.83 -7.69 3.26
C ALA A 219 -13.46 -8.68 2.26
N ASN A 220 -13.28 -9.98 2.50
CA ASN A 220 -13.78 -11.07 1.65
C ASN A 220 -15.13 -11.65 2.11
N SER A 221 -15.76 -11.06 3.12
CA SER A 221 -17.01 -11.56 3.66
C SER A 221 -18.18 -11.26 2.72
N PRO A 222 -19.18 -12.16 2.57
CA PRO A 222 -20.31 -11.98 1.64
C PRO A 222 -21.17 -10.73 1.90
N GLY A 223 -21.10 -10.15 3.10
CA GLY A 223 -21.84 -8.95 3.49
C GLY A 223 -21.09 -7.63 3.22
N THR A 224 -19.84 -7.70 2.78
CA THR A 224 -19.00 -6.53 2.50
C THR A 224 -19.22 -6.09 1.05
N SER A 225 -19.45 -4.79 0.83
CA SER A 225 -19.56 -4.25 -0.53
C SER A 225 -18.20 -4.29 -1.23
N PRO A 226 -18.15 -4.35 -2.58
CA PRO A 226 -16.87 -4.32 -3.30
C PRO A 226 -15.98 -3.12 -2.94
N GLU A 227 -16.58 -1.93 -2.79
CA GLU A 227 -15.84 -0.72 -2.41
C GLU A 227 -15.22 -0.82 -1.01
N GLU A 228 -15.96 -1.30 -0.01
CA GLU A 228 -15.41 -1.45 1.34
C GLU A 228 -14.42 -2.62 1.40
N GLY A 229 -14.65 -3.71 0.66
CA GLY A 229 -13.70 -4.83 0.54
C GLY A 229 -12.35 -4.39 0.01
N ARG A 230 -12.36 -3.54 -1.02
CA ARG A 230 -11.15 -2.91 -1.56
C ARG A 230 -10.44 -2.04 -0.53
N VAL A 231 -11.17 -1.16 0.16
CA VAL A 231 -10.59 -0.30 1.21
C VAL A 231 -9.98 -1.14 2.32
N LEU A 232 -10.68 -2.16 2.83
CA LEU A 232 -10.16 -3.04 3.88
C LEU A 232 -8.91 -3.80 3.43
N THR A 233 -8.87 -4.26 2.18
CA THR A 233 -7.70 -4.93 1.60
C THR A 233 -6.50 -4.00 1.50
N LEU A 234 -6.71 -2.76 1.04
CA LEU A 234 -5.67 -1.73 0.99
C LEU A 234 -5.15 -1.37 2.40
N LEU A 235 -6.05 -1.23 3.37
CA LEU A 235 -5.69 -0.94 4.76
C LEU A 235 -4.86 -2.09 5.35
N ALA A 236 -5.24 -3.34 5.08
CA ALA A 236 -4.48 -4.51 5.50
C ALA A 236 -3.09 -4.55 4.85
N ASP A 237 -2.99 -4.31 3.55
CA ASP A 237 -1.70 -4.31 2.81
C ASP A 237 -0.74 -3.25 3.35
N ARG A 238 -1.18 -2.00 3.45
CA ARG A 238 -0.38 -0.90 3.99
C ARG A 238 0.01 -1.15 5.45
N SER A 239 -0.91 -1.69 6.25
CA SER A 239 -0.65 -2.01 7.65
C SER A 239 0.36 -3.16 7.81
N ALA A 240 0.29 -4.15 6.93
CA ALA A 240 1.19 -5.30 6.95
C ALA A 240 2.63 -4.90 6.61
N SER A 241 2.82 -3.87 5.79
CA SER A 241 4.15 -3.31 5.51
C SER A 241 4.88 -2.79 6.75
N ALA A 242 4.17 -2.50 7.84
CA ALA A 242 4.75 -2.08 9.11
C ALA A 242 5.18 -3.24 10.02
N LEU A 243 4.83 -4.49 9.70
CA LEU A 243 5.19 -5.65 10.53
C LEU A 243 6.70 -5.80 10.77
N PRO A 244 7.58 -5.63 9.76
CA PRO A 244 9.03 -5.73 9.96
C PRO A 244 9.57 -4.75 11.01
N ALA A 245 8.97 -3.56 11.15
CA ALA A 245 9.41 -2.54 12.09
C ALA A 245 9.31 -2.98 13.56
N PHE A 246 8.47 -3.97 13.90
CA PHE A 246 8.35 -4.45 15.28
C PHE A 246 9.41 -5.49 15.66
N GLY A 247 10.05 -6.13 14.68
CA GLY A 247 11.15 -7.06 14.87
C GLY A 247 12.53 -6.41 14.74
N ALA A 248 12.62 -5.29 14.02
CA ALA A 248 13.88 -4.64 13.72
C ALA A 248 14.46 -3.90 14.94
N SER A 249 15.71 -4.21 15.29
CA SER A 249 16.45 -3.54 16.38
C SER A 249 16.67 -2.04 16.16
N GLU A 250 16.66 -1.62 14.91
CA GLU A 250 16.82 -0.21 14.50
C GLU A 250 15.53 0.61 14.61
N THR A 251 14.37 -0.01 14.88
CA THR A 251 13.14 0.76 15.04
C THR A 251 13.05 1.34 16.45
N PRO A 252 12.96 2.68 16.60
CA PRO A 252 12.83 3.29 17.92
C PRO A 252 11.58 2.76 18.66
N PRO A 253 11.66 2.46 19.96
CA PRO A 253 10.52 1.91 20.72
C PRO A 253 9.26 2.77 20.66
N THR A 254 9.43 4.09 20.59
CA THR A 254 8.31 5.05 20.45
C THR A 254 7.63 4.95 19.09
N VAL A 255 8.39 4.70 18.01
CA VAL A 255 7.84 4.49 16.65
C VAL A 255 7.01 3.20 16.66
N ALA A 256 7.59 2.10 17.16
CA ALA A 256 6.88 0.83 17.29
C ALA A 256 5.62 0.95 18.17
N ALA A 257 5.67 1.65 19.30
CA ALA A 257 4.49 1.84 20.15
C ALA A 257 3.37 2.60 19.43
N ASN A 258 3.70 3.73 18.77
CA ASN A 258 2.72 4.53 18.03
C ASN A 258 2.14 3.75 16.85
N LEU A 259 2.97 3.06 16.06
CA LEU A 259 2.50 2.20 14.96
C LEU A 259 1.49 1.16 15.45
N ALA A 260 1.79 0.46 16.55
CA ALA A 260 0.87 -0.55 17.08
C ALA A 260 -0.47 0.04 17.55
N LEU A 261 -0.47 1.24 18.14
CA LEU A 261 -1.70 1.91 18.53
C LEU A 261 -2.51 2.36 17.31
N THR A 262 -1.85 2.94 16.31
CA THR A 262 -2.48 3.34 15.04
C THR A 262 -3.11 2.14 14.33
N LEU A 263 -2.36 1.03 14.21
CA LEU A 263 -2.84 -0.18 13.56
C LEU A 263 -4.10 -0.76 14.23
N ARG A 264 -4.17 -0.73 15.57
CA ARG A 264 -5.37 -1.16 16.31
C ARG A 264 -6.58 -0.25 16.08
N ASN A 265 -6.36 1.02 15.75
CA ASN A 265 -7.43 1.95 15.41
C ASN A 265 -7.87 1.83 13.95
N LEU A 266 -6.91 1.52 13.07
CA LEU A 266 -7.10 1.46 11.63
C LEU A 266 -7.73 0.15 11.16
N LEU A 267 -7.30 -0.98 11.72
CA LEU A 267 -7.72 -2.32 11.31
C LEU A 267 -8.95 -2.77 12.11
N PRO A 268 -10.13 -2.93 11.46
CA PRO A 268 -11.30 -3.49 12.13
C PRO A 268 -11.08 -4.98 12.43
N GLY A 269 -11.44 -5.40 13.64
CA GLY A 269 -11.41 -6.81 14.04
C GLY A 269 -12.75 -7.52 13.86
N SER A 270 -13.82 -6.76 13.62
CA SER A 270 -15.19 -7.27 13.51
C SER A 270 -16.05 -6.39 12.57
N ALA A 271 -17.20 -6.90 12.16
CA ALA A 271 -18.18 -6.11 11.39
C ALA A 271 -18.72 -4.91 12.18
N GLU A 272 -18.77 -5.00 13.51
CA GLU A 272 -19.14 -3.88 14.39
C GLU A 272 -18.10 -2.77 14.34
N ASP A 273 -16.81 -3.12 14.31
CA ASP A 273 -15.73 -2.14 14.13
C ASP A 273 -15.79 -1.47 12.75
N VAL A 274 -16.14 -2.22 11.70
CA VAL A 274 -16.37 -1.66 10.36
C VAL A 274 -17.50 -0.64 10.40
N ALA A 275 -18.62 -0.98 11.03
CA ALA A 275 -19.76 -0.07 11.17
C ALA A 275 -19.41 1.17 12.01
N ALA A 276 -18.62 1.02 13.08
CA ALA A 276 -18.14 2.14 13.89
C ALA A 276 -17.20 3.07 13.09
N ASN A 277 -16.40 2.50 12.18
CA ASN A 277 -15.49 3.25 11.33
C ASN A 277 -16.17 3.82 10.06
N ALA A 278 -17.42 3.46 9.77
CA ALA A 278 -18.13 3.93 8.58
C ALA A 278 -18.34 5.45 8.53
N SER A 279 -18.34 6.13 9.69
CA SER A 279 -18.39 7.60 9.75
C SER A 279 -17.05 8.27 9.45
N VAL A 280 -15.95 7.52 9.42
CA VAL A 280 -14.62 8.04 9.09
C VAL A 280 -14.46 8.06 7.57
N PRO A 281 -14.15 9.21 6.96
CA PRO A 281 -13.93 9.28 5.51
C PRO A 281 -12.84 8.28 5.07
N ALA A 282 -13.10 7.50 4.02
CA ALA A 282 -12.15 6.51 3.50
C ALA A 282 -10.77 7.13 3.20
N ARG A 283 -10.76 8.32 2.58
CA ARG A 283 -9.54 9.11 2.34
C ARG A 283 -8.70 9.35 3.60
N LEU A 284 -9.33 9.61 4.74
CA LEU A 284 -8.61 9.82 5.99
C LEU A 284 -7.99 8.50 6.49
N ARG A 285 -8.72 7.39 6.39
CA ARG A 285 -8.17 6.05 6.70
C ARG A 285 -6.97 5.72 5.80
N GLU A 286 -7.08 6.01 4.50
CA GLU A 286 -6.01 5.83 3.52
C GLU A 286 -4.77 6.66 3.85
N SER A 287 -4.92 7.93 4.23
CA SER A 287 -3.80 8.79 4.63
C SER A 287 -3.11 8.32 5.91
N VAL A 288 -3.88 7.86 6.90
CA VAL A 288 -3.32 7.25 8.12
C VAL A 288 -2.55 5.97 7.76
N ALA A 289 -3.08 5.14 6.87
CA ALA A 289 -2.40 3.94 6.38
C ALA A 289 -1.10 4.26 5.62
N ALA A 290 -1.11 5.31 4.78
CA ALA A 290 0.08 5.80 4.09
C ALA A 290 1.15 6.29 5.07
N ALA A 291 0.76 6.96 6.15
CA ALA A 291 1.67 7.40 7.20
C ALA A 291 2.24 6.24 8.02
N VAL A 292 1.45 5.19 8.28
CA VAL A 292 1.94 3.94 8.89
C VAL A 292 3.02 3.32 8.02
N GLN A 293 2.78 3.19 6.71
CA GLN A 293 3.75 2.67 5.76
C GLN A 293 5.04 3.51 5.74
N ALA A 294 4.91 4.84 5.60
CA ALA A 294 6.06 5.75 5.59
C ALA A 294 6.85 5.72 6.90
N ALA A 295 6.18 5.73 8.06
CA ALA A 295 6.85 5.65 9.37
C ALA A 295 7.59 4.32 9.59
N SER A 296 7.13 3.25 8.95
CA SER A 296 7.79 1.94 9.01
C SER A 296 8.96 1.78 8.05
N ASP A 297 9.08 2.64 7.04
CA ASP A 297 10.14 2.56 6.03
C ASP A 297 11.49 3.00 6.62
N PRO A 298 12.51 2.13 6.67
CA PRO A 298 13.83 2.47 7.20
C PRO A 298 14.60 3.47 6.34
N ARG A 299 14.15 3.77 5.12
CA ARG A 299 14.73 4.82 4.28
C ARG A 299 14.42 6.23 4.79
N ASN A 300 13.39 6.38 5.62
CA ASN A 300 13.07 7.64 6.28
C ASN A 300 13.94 7.82 7.53
N GLY A 301 14.37 9.05 7.81
CA GLY A 301 15.12 9.36 9.01
C GLY A 301 14.31 9.13 10.28
N ASP A 302 15.00 8.94 11.41
CA ASP A 302 14.35 8.58 12.68
C ASP A 302 13.37 9.65 13.18
N ASP A 303 13.67 10.93 12.97
CA ASP A 303 12.79 12.03 13.35
C ASP A 303 11.53 12.08 12.48
N GLU A 304 11.65 11.83 11.17
CA GLU A 304 10.53 11.71 10.25
C GLU A 304 9.65 10.51 10.61
N ARG A 305 10.26 9.33 10.82
CA ARG A 305 9.54 8.12 11.23
C ARG A 305 8.79 8.31 12.53
N LYS A 306 9.41 8.97 13.52
CA LYS A 306 8.78 9.31 14.81
C LYS A 306 7.64 10.30 14.64
N GLY A 307 7.86 11.37 13.88
CA GLY A 307 6.85 12.39 13.61
C GLY A 307 5.62 11.81 12.93
N LEU A 308 5.82 11.01 11.87
CA LEU A 308 4.76 10.33 11.13
C LEU A 308 4.00 9.34 12.01
N ALA A 309 4.70 8.48 12.75
CA ALA A 309 4.05 7.50 13.64
C ALA A 309 3.18 8.20 14.69
N GLN A 310 3.69 9.30 15.26
CA GLN A 310 2.96 10.10 16.25
C GLN A 310 1.71 10.76 15.63
N SER A 311 1.85 11.47 14.51
CA SER A 311 0.70 12.16 13.90
C SER A 311 -0.34 11.18 13.35
N ALA A 312 0.09 10.01 12.85
CA ALA A 312 -0.81 8.95 12.44
C ALA A 312 -1.60 8.42 13.65
N HIS A 313 -0.93 8.26 14.80
CA HIS A 313 -1.60 7.86 16.04
C HIS A 313 -2.61 8.90 16.51
N GLU A 314 -2.21 10.17 16.61
CA GLU A 314 -3.07 11.30 17.01
C GLU A 314 -4.28 11.44 16.09
N THR A 315 -4.09 11.35 14.77
CA THR A 315 -5.19 11.41 13.80
C THR A 315 -6.13 10.21 13.92
N SER A 316 -5.59 9.01 14.14
CA SER A 316 -6.40 7.79 14.30
C SER A 316 -7.14 7.71 15.64
N SER A 317 -6.62 8.37 16.69
CA SER A 317 -7.30 8.40 17.98
C SER A 317 -8.41 9.45 17.98
N SER A 318 -8.18 10.62 17.36
CA SER A 318 -9.15 11.71 17.34
C SER A 318 -10.43 11.38 16.55
N TRP A 319 -10.38 10.47 15.58
CA TRP A 319 -11.60 10.02 14.89
C TRP A 319 -12.52 9.15 15.75
N LYS A 320 -12.00 8.50 16.81
CA LYS A 320 -12.81 7.66 17.71
C LYS A 320 -13.62 8.51 18.69
N ASP A 321 -13.12 9.71 18.99
CA ASP A 321 -13.70 10.62 19.99
C ASP A 321 -14.75 11.60 19.42
N HIS A 322 -15.38 11.25 18.29
CA HIS A 322 -16.44 12.01 17.61
C HIS A 322 -16.09 13.47 17.26
N GLY A 323 -15.25 13.64 16.22
CA GLY A 323 -15.41 14.73 15.23
C GLY A 323 -15.26 16.18 15.70
N GLY A 324 -14.43 16.44 16.72
CA GLY A 324 -14.07 17.82 17.10
C GLY A 324 -13.17 18.53 16.07
N SER A 325 -13.03 19.85 16.19
CA SER A 325 -12.16 20.68 15.33
C SER A 325 -10.69 20.25 15.32
N GLY A 326 -10.25 19.49 16.33
CA GLY A 326 -8.89 18.92 16.39
C GLY A 326 -8.61 17.93 15.25
N ALA A 327 -9.61 17.16 14.80
CA ALA A 327 -9.41 16.14 13.76
C ALA A 327 -8.98 16.74 12.41
N SER A 328 -9.41 17.97 12.09
CA SER A 328 -8.96 18.65 10.88
C SER A 328 -7.52 19.17 10.97
N ASP A 329 -7.10 19.60 12.16
CA ASP A 329 -5.74 20.10 12.37
C ASP A 329 -4.74 18.93 12.40
N ASP A 330 -5.10 17.82 13.06
CA ASP A 330 -4.31 16.59 13.06
C ASP A 330 -4.12 16.06 11.63
N ARG A 331 -5.19 16.03 10.83
CA ARG A 331 -5.13 15.63 9.43
C ARG A 331 -4.19 16.51 8.61
N ARG A 332 -4.30 17.84 8.73
CA ARG A 332 -3.43 18.77 8.00
C ARG A 332 -1.96 18.59 8.39
N ARG A 333 -1.70 18.35 9.67
CA ARG A 333 -0.35 18.07 10.17
C ARG A 333 0.19 16.75 9.61
N LEU A 334 -0.62 15.70 9.58
CA LEU A 334 -0.27 14.40 9.00
C LEU A 334 0.07 14.52 7.51
N GLU A 335 -0.81 15.16 6.74
CA GLU A 335 -0.61 15.40 5.29
C GLU A 335 0.67 16.19 5.02
N LYS A 336 0.96 17.19 5.85
CA LYS A 336 2.20 17.97 5.77
C LYS A 336 3.44 17.11 6.04
N GLN A 337 3.44 16.30 7.10
CA GLN A 337 4.57 15.44 7.43
C GLN A 337 4.82 14.35 6.39
N LEU A 338 3.76 13.81 5.78
CA LEU A 338 3.87 12.88 4.65
C LEU A 338 4.61 13.54 3.47
N LYS A 339 4.28 14.79 3.15
CA LYS A 339 4.97 15.56 2.10
C LYS A 339 6.43 15.84 2.44
N GLU A 340 6.72 16.22 3.68
CA GLU A 340 8.10 16.45 4.14
C GLU A 340 8.94 15.17 4.08
N ALA A 341 8.40 14.03 4.52
CA ALA A 341 9.09 12.75 4.44
C ALA A 341 9.33 12.30 2.99
N ALA A 342 8.34 12.47 2.12
CA ALA A 342 8.51 12.18 0.69
C ALA A 342 9.58 13.07 0.03
N ALA A 343 9.61 14.36 0.37
CA ALA A 343 10.64 15.27 -0.12
C ALA A 343 12.04 14.89 0.39
N ALA A 344 12.17 14.48 1.65
CA ALA A 344 13.45 14.04 2.21
C ALA A 344 13.99 12.75 1.56
N GLN A 345 13.10 11.89 1.06
CA GLN A 345 13.48 10.65 0.38
C GLN A 345 14.05 10.91 -1.03
N GLY A 346 13.67 12.01 -1.67
CA GLY A 346 14.04 12.30 -3.06
C GLY A 346 13.25 11.46 -4.07
N LEU A 347 13.37 11.80 -5.35
CA LEU A 347 12.79 11.00 -6.43
C LEU A 347 13.61 9.71 -6.64
N PRO A 348 12.95 8.57 -6.91
CA PRO A 348 13.65 7.33 -7.22
C PRO A 348 14.39 7.44 -8.55
N ASP A 349 15.65 6.99 -8.58
CA ASP A 349 16.45 6.86 -9.81
C ASP A 349 16.03 5.61 -10.59
N GLU A 350 14.93 5.71 -11.32
CA GLU A 350 14.34 4.63 -12.12
C GLU A 350 13.96 5.11 -13.52
N PRO A 351 14.08 4.23 -14.54
CA PRO A 351 13.66 4.55 -15.90
C PRO A 351 12.14 4.80 -15.96
N LEU A 352 11.73 5.63 -16.92
CA LEU A 352 10.34 6.05 -17.12
C LEU A 352 9.35 4.87 -17.13
N GLY A 353 9.68 3.78 -17.84
CA GLY A 353 8.83 2.59 -17.92
C GLY A 353 8.52 1.98 -16.55
N LYS A 354 9.56 1.79 -15.74
CA LYS A 354 9.46 1.22 -14.39
C LYS A 354 8.74 2.16 -13.42
N ALA A 355 9.09 3.45 -13.42
CA ALA A 355 8.45 4.44 -12.57
C ALA A 355 6.96 4.60 -12.93
N ALA A 356 6.62 4.62 -14.21
CA ALA A 356 5.25 4.68 -14.69
C ALA A 356 4.44 3.44 -14.28
N ALA A 357 5.02 2.23 -14.38
CA ALA A 357 4.36 1.01 -13.93
C ALA A 357 4.06 1.03 -12.42
N ALA A 358 5.03 1.46 -11.61
CA ALA A 358 4.85 1.58 -10.16
C ALA A 358 3.80 2.64 -9.79
N CYS A 359 3.85 3.81 -10.44
CA CYS A 359 2.86 4.87 -10.28
C CYS A 359 1.43 4.38 -10.60
N THR A 360 1.29 3.77 -11.78
CA THR A 360 -0.02 3.40 -12.31
C THR A 360 -0.68 2.32 -11.44
N ASN A 361 0.08 1.29 -11.02
CA ASN A 361 -0.42 0.27 -10.10
C ASN A 361 -0.86 0.87 -8.75
N SER A 362 -0.10 1.84 -8.22
CA SER A 362 -0.44 2.47 -6.95
C SER A 362 -1.74 3.28 -7.03
N LEU A 363 -1.98 3.94 -8.18
CA LEU A 363 -3.24 4.65 -8.41
C LEU A 363 -4.42 3.71 -8.68
N PHE A 364 -4.18 2.58 -9.34
CA PHE A 364 -5.21 1.56 -9.56
C PHE A 364 -5.69 0.91 -8.26
N ASP A 365 -4.81 0.77 -7.27
CA ASP A 365 -5.19 0.30 -5.93
C ASP A 365 -6.07 1.33 -5.17
N LEU A 366 -6.11 2.60 -5.60
CA LEU A 366 -6.68 3.73 -4.84
C LEU A 366 -7.86 4.44 -5.49
N VAL A 367 -7.92 4.51 -6.81
CA VAL A 367 -8.95 5.26 -7.54
C VAL A 367 -10.07 4.31 -7.92
N SER A 368 -11.33 4.67 -7.70
CA SER A 368 -12.47 3.80 -8.04
C SER A 368 -12.47 3.43 -9.53
N ASP A 369 -12.92 2.22 -9.86
CA ASP A 369 -12.98 1.77 -11.25
C ASP A 369 -13.86 2.69 -12.11
N ALA A 370 -14.93 3.24 -11.56
CA ALA A 370 -15.78 4.22 -12.25
C ALA A 370 -15.02 5.49 -12.63
N THR A 371 -14.18 6.00 -11.72
CA THR A 371 -13.33 7.16 -12.00
C THR A 371 -12.26 6.82 -13.04
N LEU A 372 -11.56 5.69 -12.89
CA LEU A 372 -10.53 5.26 -13.84
C LEU A 372 -11.12 5.03 -15.24
N ALA A 373 -12.26 4.33 -15.33
CA ALA A 373 -12.98 4.10 -16.59
C ALA A 373 -13.34 5.40 -17.29
N LYS A 374 -13.78 6.41 -16.53
CA LYS A 374 -14.14 7.73 -17.06
C LYS A 374 -12.93 8.48 -17.61
N GLU A 375 -11.86 8.56 -16.82
CA GLU A 375 -10.67 9.36 -17.18
C GLU A 375 -9.83 8.69 -18.28
N LEU A 376 -9.79 7.36 -18.31
CA LEU A 376 -8.99 6.59 -19.26
C LEU A 376 -9.75 6.21 -20.53
N ARG A 377 -11.07 6.43 -20.61
CA ARG A 377 -11.96 6.03 -21.73
C ARG A 377 -11.38 6.21 -23.14
N SER A 378 -10.63 7.30 -23.35
CA SER A 378 -10.05 7.67 -24.65
C SER A 378 -8.73 6.96 -25.01
N LEU A 379 -8.13 6.26 -24.05
CA LEU A 379 -6.84 5.57 -24.20
C LEU A 379 -7.00 4.07 -24.37
N THR A 380 -8.21 3.56 -24.14
CA THR A 380 -8.46 2.16 -23.83
C THR A 380 -9.25 1.54 -24.96
N PRO A 381 -9.10 0.24 -25.25
CA PRO A 381 -9.80 -0.41 -26.35
C PRO A 381 -11.33 -0.19 -26.28
N ASP A 382 -11.96 -0.04 -27.44
CA ASP A 382 -13.43 0.11 -27.54
C ASP A 382 -14.17 -1.09 -26.95
N THR A 383 -13.57 -2.28 -26.99
CA THR A 383 -14.09 -3.49 -26.35
C THR A 383 -14.31 -3.25 -24.87
N TRP A 384 -13.36 -2.63 -24.16
CA TRP A 384 -13.45 -2.36 -22.73
C TRP A 384 -14.54 -1.34 -22.42
N ASN A 385 -14.67 -0.34 -23.28
CA ASN A 385 -15.72 0.68 -23.18
C ASN A 385 -17.12 0.11 -23.41
N SER A 386 -17.25 -0.93 -24.25
CA SER A 386 -18.52 -1.53 -24.64
C SER A 386 -18.96 -2.69 -23.75
N GLU A 387 -18.03 -3.55 -23.35
CA GLU A 387 -18.28 -4.69 -22.45
C GLU A 387 -18.31 -4.26 -20.99
N GLY A 388 -17.71 -3.11 -20.68
CA GLY A 388 -17.51 -2.64 -19.32
C GLY A 388 -16.34 -3.36 -18.67
N VAL A 389 -15.58 -2.63 -17.86
CA VAL A 389 -14.54 -3.23 -17.06
C VAL A 389 -15.08 -3.48 -15.67
N GLN A 390 -14.87 -4.72 -15.22
CA GLN A 390 -15.21 -5.16 -13.88
C GLN A 390 -14.18 -4.64 -12.91
N ASP A 391 -12.90 -4.92 -13.20
CA ASP A 391 -11.77 -4.51 -12.37
C ASP A 391 -10.61 -3.96 -13.23
N PHE A 392 -10.16 -2.78 -12.84
CA PHE A 392 -9.22 -1.96 -13.59
C PHE A 392 -8.03 -1.67 -12.68
N TRP A 393 -6.77 -2.05 -12.90
CA TRP A 393 -6.00 -2.68 -13.95
C TRP A 393 -4.70 -3.08 -13.24
N LYS A 394 -3.79 -3.80 -13.91
CA LYS A 394 -2.40 -3.74 -13.48
C LYS A 394 -1.50 -3.54 -14.66
N SER A 395 -0.53 -2.66 -14.47
CA SER A 395 0.47 -2.31 -15.43
C SER A 395 1.76 -3.04 -15.15
N ARG A 396 2.40 -3.49 -16.22
CA ARG A 396 3.79 -3.94 -16.23
C ARG A 396 4.55 -3.06 -17.19
N GLU A 397 5.81 -2.84 -16.88
CA GLU A 397 6.71 -2.23 -17.85
C GLU A 397 6.80 -3.16 -19.06
N GLU A 398 6.46 -2.63 -20.24
CA GLU A 398 6.68 -3.29 -21.53
C GLU A 398 7.95 -2.73 -22.16
N ALA A 399 8.04 -1.40 -22.21
CA ALA A 399 9.23 -0.66 -22.60
C ALA A 399 9.29 0.68 -21.85
N ASN A 400 10.33 1.48 -22.14
CA ASN A 400 10.53 2.76 -21.44
C ASN A 400 9.41 3.79 -21.74
N ASP A 401 8.63 3.61 -22.80
CA ASP A 401 7.57 4.54 -23.23
C ASP A 401 6.16 3.92 -23.28
N SER A 402 6.04 2.65 -22.88
CA SER A 402 4.79 1.88 -22.94
C SER A 402 4.64 0.93 -21.75
N LEU A 403 3.41 0.79 -21.29
CA LEU A 403 3.01 -0.17 -20.27
C LEU A 403 2.10 -1.21 -20.90
N ASP A 404 2.37 -2.48 -20.60
CA ASP A 404 1.38 -3.52 -20.81
C ASP A 404 0.38 -3.45 -19.66
N VAL A 405 -0.87 -3.11 -19.98
CA VAL A 405 -1.93 -2.94 -18.98
C VAL A 405 -3.03 -3.94 -19.22
N TYR A 406 -3.33 -4.74 -18.20
CA TYR A 406 -4.38 -5.74 -18.26
C TYR A 406 -5.58 -5.35 -17.39
N ALA A 407 -6.76 -5.72 -17.87
CA ALA A 407 -8.03 -5.47 -17.22
C ALA A 407 -8.91 -6.73 -17.24
N GLN A 408 -9.78 -6.85 -16.24
CA GLN A 408 -10.82 -7.87 -16.21
C GLN A 408 -12.15 -7.26 -16.62
N LEU A 409 -12.70 -7.73 -17.74
CA LEU A 409 -13.95 -7.25 -18.29
C LEU A 409 -15.15 -7.87 -17.55
N GLN A 410 -16.33 -7.25 -17.62
CA GLN A 410 -17.56 -7.71 -16.94
C GLN A 410 -18.05 -9.10 -17.36
N ASN A 411 -17.47 -9.68 -18.41
CA ASN A 411 -17.75 -11.04 -18.86
C ASN A 411 -16.76 -12.08 -18.29
N ASP A 412 -16.04 -11.74 -17.22
CA ASP A 412 -15.00 -12.56 -16.58
C ASP A 412 -13.78 -12.87 -17.48
N LYS A 413 -13.61 -12.15 -18.60
CA LYS A 413 -12.42 -12.28 -19.45
C LYS A 413 -11.36 -11.27 -19.04
N VAL A 414 -10.11 -11.73 -19.00
CA VAL A 414 -8.95 -10.83 -18.89
C VAL A 414 -8.51 -10.46 -20.30
N ASP A 415 -8.34 -9.16 -20.53
CA ASP A 415 -7.84 -8.59 -21.77
C ASP A 415 -6.62 -7.69 -21.46
N ASP A 416 -5.70 -7.58 -22.41
CA ASP A 416 -4.47 -6.80 -22.26
C ASP A 416 -4.31 -5.78 -23.39
N THR A 417 -3.68 -4.65 -23.08
CA THR A 417 -3.43 -3.59 -24.04
C THR A 417 -2.14 -2.85 -23.70
N SER A 418 -1.33 -2.60 -24.72
CA SER A 418 -0.20 -1.68 -24.59
C SER A 418 -0.73 -0.24 -24.55
N LEU A 419 -0.42 0.48 -23.47
CA LEU A 419 -0.74 1.89 -23.29
C LEU A 419 0.52 2.74 -23.31
N ALA A 420 0.52 3.77 -24.15
CA ALA A 420 1.64 4.71 -24.22
C ALA A 420 1.70 5.59 -22.95
N ILE A 421 2.84 5.57 -22.25
CA ILE A 421 3.07 6.33 -21.01
C ILE A 421 2.80 7.81 -21.20
N ARG A 422 3.25 8.37 -22.34
CA ARG A 422 3.04 9.78 -22.72
C ARG A 422 1.59 10.24 -22.80
N ARG A 423 0.64 9.30 -22.90
CA ARG A 423 -0.80 9.61 -22.88
C ARG A 423 -1.43 9.29 -21.52
N LEU A 424 -0.93 8.23 -20.88
CA LEU A 424 -1.48 7.72 -19.62
C LEU A 424 -1.16 8.63 -18.42
N ILE A 425 0.10 8.99 -18.20
CA ILE A 425 0.52 9.74 -17.00
C ILE A 425 -0.18 11.11 -16.90
N PRO A 426 -0.32 11.91 -17.98
CA PRO A 426 -1.08 13.16 -17.90
C PRO A 426 -2.54 12.96 -17.48
N ARG A 427 -3.21 11.92 -17.98
CA ARG A 427 -4.61 11.61 -17.60
C ARG A 427 -4.73 11.20 -16.14
N LEU A 428 -3.76 10.45 -15.63
CA LEU A 428 -3.73 10.10 -14.20
C LEU A 428 -3.47 11.33 -13.33
N SER A 429 -2.67 12.29 -13.80
CA SER A 429 -2.46 13.57 -13.10
C SER A 429 -3.68 14.48 -13.09
N ASP A 430 -4.59 14.35 -14.06
CA ASP A 430 -5.89 15.01 -14.05
C ASP A 430 -6.84 14.38 -13.00
N ALA A 431 -6.67 13.09 -12.70
CA ALA A 431 -7.51 12.35 -11.77
C ALA A 431 -7.10 12.54 -10.29
N VAL A 432 -5.80 12.71 -10.03
CA VAL A 432 -5.25 12.94 -8.69
C VAL A 432 -4.23 14.07 -8.76
N SER A 433 -4.53 15.20 -8.12
CA SER A 433 -3.63 16.35 -8.10
C SER A 433 -2.38 16.10 -7.25
N ALA A 434 -1.29 16.84 -7.53
CA ALA A 434 -0.04 16.67 -6.79
C ALA A 434 -0.19 16.91 -5.28
N ASP A 435 -1.08 17.80 -4.87
CA ASP A 435 -1.28 18.12 -3.45
C ASP A 435 -1.98 16.99 -2.67
N GLU A 436 -2.73 16.12 -3.34
CA GLU A 436 -3.37 14.94 -2.74
C GLU A 436 -2.56 13.66 -2.95
N LEU A 437 -1.64 13.66 -3.92
CA LEU A 437 -0.91 12.48 -4.37
C LEU A 437 -0.16 11.80 -3.23
N VAL A 438 0.71 12.52 -2.51
CA VAL A 438 1.53 11.94 -1.43
C VAL A 438 0.67 11.50 -0.24
N SER A 439 -0.34 12.30 0.14
CA SER A 439 -1.21 11.99 1.27
C SER A 439 -2.13 10.80 1.01
N THR A 440 -2.42 10.49 -0.24
CA THR A 440 -3.34 9.42 -0.63
C THR A 440 -2.59 8.15 -1.03
N VAL A 441 -1.56 8.31 -1.86
CA VAL A 441 -0.76 7.21 -2.42
C VAL A 441 0.32 6.74 -1.46
N GLY A 442 0.85 7.63 -0.61
CA GLY A 442 1.97 7.33 0.27
C GLY A 442 3.31 7.33 -0.48
N PRO A 443 4.32 6.59 0.01
CA PRO A 443 5.65 6.54 -0.60
C PRO A 443 5.67 6.27 -2.13
N PRO A 444 4.77 5.42 -2.70
CA PRO A 444 4.75 5.20 -4.14
C PRO A 444 4.40 6.44 -4.99
N ALA A 445 3.90 7.52 -4.38
CA ALA A 445 3.71 8.81 -5.06
C ALA A 445 4.99 9.32 -5.73
N LEU A 446 6.16 9.02 -5.18
CA LEU A 446 7.44 9.44 -5.73
C LEU A 446 7.70 8.84 -7.11
N HIS A 447 7.22 7.62 -7.40
CA HIS A 447 7.29 7.05 -8.74
C HIS A 447 6.40 7.79 -9.74
N CYS A 448 5.26 8.33 -9.30
CA CYS A 448 4.41 9.18 -10.15
C CYS A 448 5.08 10.51 -10.50
N LEU A 449 5.74 11.14 -9.51
CA LEU A 449 6.50 12.37 -9.71
C LEU A 449 7.71 12.13 -10.62
N GLN A 450 8.45 11.03 -10.41
CA GLN A 450 9.56 10.62 -11.27
C GLN A 450 9.09 10.39 -12.71
N ALA A 451 8.02 9.61 -12.91
CA ALA A 451 7.49 9.37 -14.25
C ALA A 451 7.03 10.66 -14.94
N ALA A 452 6.44 11.60 -14.21
CA ALA A 452 6.06 12.91 -14.75
C ALA A 452 7.28 13.77 -15.14
N LEU A 453 8.34 13.77 -14.32
CA LEU A 453 9.56 14.53 -14.56
C LEU A 453 10.31 14.01 -15.79
N GLU A 454 10.56 12.70 -15.85
CA GLU A 454 11.22 12.04 -16.98
C GLU A 454 10.44 12.27 -18.29
N LEU A 455 9.10 12.16 -18.23
CA LEU A 455 8.26 12.39 -19.41
C LEU A 455 8.32 13.85 -19.90
N ASP A 456 8.40 14.82 -19.00
CA ASP A 456 8.57 16.24 -19.37
C ASP A 456 9.96 16.50 -19.97
N GLN A 457 11.02 15.95 -19.36
CA GLN A 457 12.41 16.16 -19.79
C GLN A 457 12.72 15.48 -21.12
N ASP A 458 12.32 14.22 -21.29
CA ASP A 458 12.69 13.41 -22.46
C ASP A 458 11.75 13.59 -23.64
N ALA A 459 10.44 13.75 -23.38
CA ALA A 459 9.41 13.82 -24.41
C ALA A 459 8.75 15.19 -24.56
N GLY A 460 9.03 16.15 -23.66
CA GLY A 460 8.38 17.46 -23.67
C GLY A 460 6.88 17.39 -23.35
N VAL A 461 6.43 16.33 -22.68
CA VAL A 461 5.02 16.10 -22.35
C VAL A 461 4.79 16.37 -20.86
N SER A 462 4.18 17.52 -20.57
CA SER A 462 3.91 17.93 -19.19
C SER A 462 2.73 17.17 -18.58
N SER A 463 2.90 16.73 -17.34
CA SER A 463 1.84 16.16 -16.48
C SER A 463 1.37 17.18 -15.42
N GLY A 464 1.37 18.46 -15.79
CA GLY A 464 0.82 19.54 -14.99
C GLY A 464 1.46 19.66 -13.60
N SER A 465 0.60 19.67 -12.57
CA SER A 465 1.02 19.90 -11.17
C SER A 465 2.04 18.88 -10.66
N TRP A 466 2.10 17.67 -11.23
CA TRP A 466 3.07 16.65 -10.82
C TRP A 466 4.50 17.05 -11.19
N VAL A 467 4.73 17.67 -12.35
CA VAL A 467 6.07 18.13 -12.75
C VAL A 467 6.56 19.20 -11.78
N SER A 468 5.71 20.20 -11.49
CA SER A 468 6.06 21.26 -10.55
C SER A 468 6.32 20.75 -9.13
N ALA A 469 5.64 19.68 -8.71
CA ALA A 469 5.89 19.03 -7.43
C ALA A 469 7.19 18.21 -7.44
N ALA A 470 7.49 17.52 -8.55
CA ALA A 470 8.73 16.78 -8.74
C ALA A 470 9.96 17.71 -8.68
N GLU A 471 9.89 18.90 -9.28
CA GLU A 471 10.96 19.90 -9.24
C GLU A 471 11.21 20.52 -7.85
N GLN A 472 10.30 20.33 -6.91
CA GLN A 472 10.39 20.85 -5.54
C GLN A 472 10.95 19.83 -4.54
N ILE A 473 11.11 18.58 -4.98
CA ILE A 473 11.79 17.49 -4.26
C ILE A 473 13.25 17.50 -4.69
#